data_AF-A0A7R9LNB7-F1
#
_entry.id   AF-A0A7R9LNB7-F1
#
_cell.length_a   1.000
_cell.length_b   1.000
_cell.length_c   1.000
_cell.angle_alpha   90.00
_cell.angle_beta   90.00
_cell.angle_gamma   90.00
#
_symmetry.space_group_name_H-M   'P 1'
#
loop_
_entity.id
_entity.type
_entity.pdbx_description
1 polymer ?
#
loop_
_entity_poly.entity_id
_entity_poly.type
_entity_poly.pdbx_seq_one_letter_code
_entity_poly.pdbx_strand_id
1 'polypeptide(L)' 'MPELYSKICDPIMKGCRCVKVDCYDGNDGPVVYHGNTLTSKVALEDVLETIHANAFVVS' A
#
# COMPACT_ATOMS: atom_id res chain seq x y z
N MET A 1 -0.64 7.72 9.81
CA MET A 1 0.20 7.98 8.61
C MET A 1 1.59 7.32 8.69
N PRO A 2 2.38 7.37 9.79
CA PRO A 2 3.74 6.79 9.80
C PRO A 2 3.80 5.27 9.65
N GLU A 3 2.89 4.53 10.30
CA GLU A 3 2.96 3.05 10.30
C GLU A 3 2.52 2.40 8.98
N LEU A 4 1.61 3.04 8.23
CA LEU A 4 1.22 2.56 6.91
C LEU A 4 2.37 2.73 5.91
N TYR A 5 3.07 3.87 5.99
CA TYR A 5 4.20 4.18 5.13
C TYR A 5 5.28 3.09 5.24
N SER A 6 5.62 2.65 6.46
CA SER A 6 6.59 1.56 6.67
C SER A 6 6.16 0.24 6.00
N LYS A 7 4.89 -0.19 6.11
CA LYS A 7 4.45 -1.49 5.56
C LYS A 7 4.61 -1.61 4.04
N ILE A 8 4.47 -0.51 3.31
CA ILE A 8 4.57 -0.47 1.84
C ILE A 8 5.98 -0.08 1.41
N CYS A 9 6.60 0.90 2.08
CA CYS A 9 7.91 1.42 1.72
C CYS A 9 9.04 0.44 2.03
N ASP A 10 8.99 -0.26 3.18
CA ASP A 10 10.06 -1.16 3.61
C ASP A 10 10.38 -2.28 2.59
N PRO A 11 9.41 -3.03 2.04
CA PRO A 11 9.72 -4.04 1.03
C PRO A 11 10.26 -3.41 -0.26
N ILE A 12 9.75 -2.26 -0.69
CA ILE A 12 10.22 -1.55 -1.89
C ILE A 12 11.67 -1.12 -1.72
N MET A 13 12.01 -0.49 -0.59
CA MET A 13 13.36 -0.05 -0.25
C MET A 13 14.34 -1.22 -0.02
N LYS A 14 13.83 -2.43 0.19
CA LYS A 14 14.63 -3.68 0.20
C LYS A 14 14.80 -4.31 -1.19
N GLY A 15 14.34 -3.65 -2.25
CA GLY A 15 14.47 -4.11 -3.64
C GLY A 15 13.32 -5.00 -4.13
N CYS A 16 12.18 -5.04 -3.42
CA CYS A 16 11.02 -5.78 -3.92
C CYS A 16 10.51 -5.15 -5.23
N ARG A 17 10.30 -6.00 -6.26
CA ARG A 17 9.87 -5.58 -7.60
C ARG A 17 8.44 -5.98 -7.95
N CYS A 18 7.76 -6.71 -7.05
CA CYS A 18 6.40 -7.17 -7.25
C CYS A 18 5.61 -6.99 -5.95
N VAL A 19 4.52 -6.24 -6.01
CA VAL A 19 3.65 -5.97 -4.86
C VAL A 19 2.21 -6.35 -5.23
N LYS A 20 1.50 -6.94 -4.26
CA LYS A 20 0.08 -7.24 -4.38
C LYS A 20 -0.72 -6.17 -3.64
N VAL A 21 -1.77 -5.67 -4.28
CA VAL A 21 -2.68 -4.67 -3.71
C VAL A 21 -4.10 -5.24 -3.78
N ASP A 22 -4.66 -5.59 -2.62
CA ASP A 22 -6.01 -6.15 -2.52
C ASP A 22 -7.04 -5.01 -2.45
N CYS A 23 -7.56 -4.59 -3.61
CA CYS A 23 -8.47 -3.45 -3.74
C CYS A 23 -9.93 -3.84 -3.50
N TYR A 24 -10.66 -3.00 -2.77
CA TYR A 24 -12.08 -3.13 -2.49
C TYR A 24 -12.78 -1.77 -2.55
N ASP A 25 -14.10 -1.78 -2.74
CA ASP A 25 -14.92 -0.57 -2.65
C ASP A 25 -14.97 -0.03 -1.21
N GLY A 26 -14.86 1.28 -1.07
CA GLY A 26 -15.03 2.01 0.18
C GLY A 26 -15.97 3.20 0.02
N ASN A 27 -16.40 3.78 1.14
CA ASN A 27 -17.39 4.86 1.13
C ASN A 27 -16.87 6.14 0.47
N ASP A 28 -15.60 6.47 0.72
CA ASP A 28 -14.95 7.70 0.24
C ASP A 28 -14.00 7.43 -0.94
N GLY A 29 -14.04 6.22 -1.50
CA GLY A 29 -13.12 5.75 -2.55
C GLY A 29 -12.60 4.34 -2.30
N PRO A 30 -11.80 3.79 -3.22
CA PRO A 30 -11.25 2.44 -3.11
C PRO A 30 -10.28 2.32 -1.92
N VAL A 31 -10.36 1.19 -1.23
CA VAL A 31 -9.56 0.88 -0.05
C VAL A 31 -8.78 -0.42 -0.24
N VAL A 32 -7.69 -0.55 0.51
CA VAL A 32 -6.85 -1.75 0.54
C VAL A 32 -6.93 -2.39 1.93
N TYR A 33 -7.28 -3.67 1.97
CA TYR A 33 -7.28 -4.50 3.18
C TYR A 33 -7.43 -5.98 2.81
N HIS A 34 -7.36 -6.89 3.78
CA HIS A 34 -7.62 -8.30 3.54
C HIS A 34 -9.10 -8.61 3.76
N GLY A 35 -9.80 -9.00 2.68
CA GLY A 35 -11.24 -9.25 2.69
C GLY A 35 -11.68 -10.24 3.77
N ASN A 36 -12.87 -10.02 4.34
CA ASN A 36 -13.48 -10.88 5.37
C ASN A 36 -12.62 -11.08 6.64
N THR A 37 -11.81 -10.09 7.00
CA THR A 37 -11.01 -10.11 8.23
C THR A 37 -11.09 -8.79 8.98
N LEU A 38 -10.52 -8.76 10.19
CA LEU A 38 -10.44 -7.57 11.05
C LEU A 38 -9.22 -6.69 10.75
N THR A 39 -8.66 -6.77 9.54
CA THR A 39 -7.55 -5.91 9.13
C THR A 39 -8.04 -4.48 8.93
N SER A 40 -7.21 -3.50 9.33
CA SER A 40 -7.52 -2.10 9.12
C SER A 40 -7.52 -1.76 7.62
N LYS A 41 -8.35 -0.80 7.24
CA LYS A 41 -8.44 -0.30 5.86
C LYS A 41 -7.53 0.91 5.67
N VAL A 42 -6.99 1.04 4.47
CA VAL A 42 -6.20 2.20 4.04
C VAL A 42 -6.67 2.66 2.66
N ALA A 43 -6.50 3.94 2.33
CA ALA A 43 -6.88 4.44 1.01
C ALA A 43 -5.96 3.85 -0.06
N LEU A 44 -6.52 3.51 -1.22
CA LEU A 44 -5.71 3.08 -2.37
C LEU A 44 -4.78 4.21 -2.86
N GLU A 45 -5.21 5.46 -2.75
CA GLU A 45 -4.42 6.64 -3.14
C GLU A 45 -3.08 6.69 -2.38
N ASP A 46 -3.12 6.62 -1.04
CA ASP A 46 -1.93 6.59 -0.18
C ASP A 46 -0.94 5.46 -0.57
N VAL A 47 -1.48 4.29 -0.95
CA VAL A 47 -0.69 3.13 -1.38
C VAL A 47 0.02 3.44 -2.70
N LEU A 48 -0.69 3.99 -3.69
CA LEU A 48 -0.15 4.31 -5.01
C LEU A 48 0.86 5.45 -4.96
N GLU A 49 0.62 6.48 -4.15
CA GLU A 49 1.57 7.57 -3.93
C GLU A 49 2.88 7.05 -3.31
N THR A 50 2.78 6.16 -2.32
CA THR A 50 3.95 5.54 -1.69
C THR A 50 4.75 4.70 -2.69
N ILE A 51 4.07 3.91 -3.54
CA ILE A 51 4.74 3.14 -4.60
C ILE A 51 5.41 4.10 -5.60
N HIS A 52 4.69 5.11 -6.09
CA HIS A 52 5.20 6.07 -7.06
C HIS A 52 6.47 6.77 -6.58
N ALA A 53 6.50 7.19 -5.32
CA ALA A 53 7.64 7.89 -4.74
C ALA A 53 8.88 7.00 -4.54
N ASN A 54 8.71 5.69 -4.32
CA ASN A 54 9.81 4.82 -3.86
C ASN A 54 10.21 3.72 -4.86
N ALA A 55 9.39 3.40 -5.87
CA ALA A 55 9.56 2.22 -6.74
C ALA A 55 10.92 2.11 -7.44
N PHE A 56 11.58 3.22 -7.73
CA PHE A 56 12.84 3.27 -8.50
C PHE A 56 14.04 3.81 -7.72
N VAL A 57 13.91 3.94 -6.40
CA VAL A 57 14.99 4.48 -5.56
C VAL A 57 16.16 3.50 -5.43
N VAL A 58 15.87 2.21 -5.34
CA VAL A 58 16.87 1.17 -5.02
C VAL A 58 17.16 0.19 -6.16
N SER A 59 16.29 0.10 -7.16
CA SER A 59 16.40 -0.82 -8.31
C SER A 59 15.52 -0.38 -9.49
#